data_AF-A0A2M7SSJ3-F1
#
_entry.id   AF-A0A2M7SSJ3-F1
#
_cell.length_a   1.000
_cell.length_b   1.000
_cell.length_c   1.000
_cell.angle_alpha   90.00
_cell.angle_beta   90.00
_cell.angle_gamma   90.00
#
_symmetry.space_group_name_H-M   'P 1'
#
loop_
_entity.id
_entity.type
_entity.pdbx_description
1 polymer ?
#
loop_
_entity_poly.entity_id
_entity_poly.type
_entity_poly.pdbx_seq_one_letter_code
_entity_poly.pdbx_strand_id
1 'polypeptide(L)'
;NAPWTAIKTDKDSAALTIYTALRAIDSLKVMFAPFLPFTSERLHGFFGYETPLFGEQYTETVKDSLGEHTVLRYKGVEGLQWKPSELKPGAKLNPPAPLFKKLEEKIVEEERERLGK
;
A
#
# COMPACT_ATOMS: atom_id res chain seq x y z
N ASN A 1 -3.36 -1.39 25.76
CA ASN A 1 -3.83 -0.05 25.32
C ASN A 1 -5.05 -0.21 24.44
N ALA A 2 -6.25 -0.02 24.99
CA ALA A 2 -7.51 -0.05 24.25
C ALA A 2 -7.95 1.39 23.93
N PRO A 3 -7.49 1.99 22.80
CA PRO A 3 -7.69 3.41 22.53
C PRO A 3 -9.17 3.80 22.45
N TRP A 4 -10.05 2.89 22.01
CA TRP A 4 -11.50 3.09 21.97
C TRP A 4 -12.15 3.25 23.35
N THR A 5 -11.50 2.74 24.41
CA THR A 5 -11.92 2.95 25.80
C THR A 5 -11.23 4.17 26.37
N ALA A 6 -9.90 4.29 26.17
CA ALA A 6 -9.08 5.35 26.74
C ALA A 6 -9.51 6.74 26.27
N ILE A 7 -10.00 6.89 25.03
CA ILE A 7 -10.49 8.19 24.50
C ILE A 7 -11.58 8.85 25.37
N LYS A 8 -12.29 8.05 26.18
CA LYS A 8 -13.35 8.53 27.07
C LYS A 8 -12.81 9.14 28.38
N THR A 9 -11.59 8.80 28.77
CA THR A 9 -11.00 9.18 30.07
C THR A 9 -9.69 9.96 29.93
N ASP A 10 -8.82 9.55 29.00
CA ASP A 10 -7.50 10.13 28.74
C ASP A 10 -7.28 10.16 27.21
N LYS A 11 -7.53 11.34 26.63
CA LYS A 11 -7.44 11.55 25.19
C LYS A 11 -6.00 11.56 24.70
N ASP A 12 -5.05 12.01 25.51
CA ASP A 12 -3.66 12.13 25.11
C ASP A 12 -3.00 10.75 25.02
N SER A 13 -3.28 9.87 26.00
CA SER A 13 -2.85 8.48 25.96
C SER A 13 -3.45 7.70 24.78
N ALA A 14 -4.73 7.94 24.47
CA ALA A 14 -5.39 7.37 23.30
C ALA A 14 -4.75 7.87 21.98
N ALA A 15 -4.47 9.18 21.88
CA ALA A 15 -3.82 9.78 20.72
C ALA A 15 -2.41 9.23 20.49
N LEU A 16 -1.60 9.12 21.55
CA LEU A 16 -0.25 8.54 21.47
C LEU A 16 -0.29 7.08 20.97
N THR A 17 -1.22 6.28 21.49
CA THR A 17 -1.41 4.89 21.06
C THR A 17 -1.77 4.80 19.58
N ILE A 18 -2.75 5.60 19.14
CA ILE A 18 -3.21 5.61 17.74
C ILE A 18 -2.08 6.08 16.80
N TYR A 19 -1.39 7.16 17.15
CA TYR A 19 -0.29 7.70 16.34
C TYR A 19 0.85 6.68 16.19
N THR A 20 1.21 6.00 17.28
CA THR A 20 2.23 4.94 17.25
C THR A 20 1.82 3.79 16.33
N ALA A 21 0.56 3.36 16.40
CA ALA A 21 0.03 2.33 15.50
C ALA A 21 0.06 2.78 14.03
N LEU A 22 -0.35 4.01 13.74
CA LEU A 22 -0.34 4.59 12.39
C LEU A 22 1.08 4.64 11.80
N ARG A 23 2.08 5.08 12.58
CA ARG A 23 3.50 5.07 12.20
C ARG A 23 4.00 3.68 11.84
N ALA A 24 3.61 2.66 12.62
CA ALA A 24 3.96 1.28 12.36
C ALA A 24 3.31 0.77 11.07
N ILE A 25 2.00 1.00 10.89
CA ILE A 25 1.25 0.63 9.68
C ILE A 25 1.86 1.27 8.43
N ASP A 26 2.20 2.55 8.50
CA ASP A 26 2.79 3.29 7.38
C ASP A 26 4.17 2.75 6.99
N SER A 27 4.96 2.28 7.96
CA SER A 27 6.24 1.62 7.71
C SER A 27 6.05 0.20 7.16
N LEU A 28 5.11 -0.57 7.69
CA LEU A 28 4.78 -1.93 7.22
C LEU A 28 4.34 -1.93 5.76
N LYS A 29 3.55 -0.94 5.34
CA LYS A 29 3.16 -0.73 3.95
C LYS A 29 4.37 -0.71 3.00
N VAL A 30 5.43 0.01 3.38
CA VAL A 30 6.67 0.12 2.58
C VAL A 30 7.46 -1.20 2.59
N MET A 31 7.51 -1.91 3.72
CA MET A 31 8.17 -3.23 3.81
C MET A 31 7.43 -4.30 3.01
N PHE A 32 6.10 -4.25 2.94
CA PHE A 32 5.29 -5.22 2.19
C PHE A 32 5.11 -4.87 0.71
N ALA A 33 5.53 -3.68 0.27
CA ALA A 33 5.39 -3.23 -1.12
C ALA A 33 5.94 -4.24 -2.17
N PRO A 34 7.08 -4.94 -1.94
CA PRO A 34 7.56 -5.95 -2.90
C PRO A 34 6.69 -7.22 -3.01
N PHE A 35 5.84 -7.49 -2.01
CA PHE A 35 5.04 -8.71 -1.92
C PHE A 35 3.54 -8.45 -2.14
N LEU A 36 3.06 -7.27 -1.74
CA LEU A 36 1.66 -6.86 -1.78
C LEU A 36 1.52 -5.48 -2.46
N PRO A 37 2.00 -5.29 -3.70
CA PRO A 37 2.14 -3.97 -4.31
C PRO A 37 0.82 -3.22 -4.37
N PHE A 38 -0.25 -3.87 -4.83
CA PHE A 38 -1.57 -3.22 -4.96
C PHE A 38 -2.18 -2.83 -3.62
N THR A 39 -2.02 -3.66 -2.60
CA THR A 39 -2.54 -3.36 -1.26
C THR A 39 -1.73 -2.27 -0.58
N SER A 40 -0.41 -2.29 -0.73
CA SER A 40 0.46 -1.24 -0.22
C SER A 40 0.16 0.10 -0.87
N GLU A 41 -0.06 0.15 -2.19
CA GLU A 41 -0.47 1.37 -2.91
C GLU A 41 -1.83 1.88 -2.41
N ARG A 42 -2.81 1.00 -2.27
CA ARG A 42 -4.13 1.39 -1.73
C ARG A 42 -4.04 1.96 -0.31
N LEU A 43 -3.25 1.33 0.55
CA LEU A 43 -2.98 1.84 1.90
C LEU A 43 -2.22 3.17 1.85
N HIS A 44 -1.32 3.35 0.88
CA HIS A 44 -0.63 4.63 0.65
C HIS A 44 -1.61 5.78 0.45
N GLY A 45 -2.62 5.55 -0.41
CA GLY A 45 -3.72 6.50 -0.61
C GLY A 45 -4.55 6.77 0.65
N PHE A 46 -4.77 5.78 1.54
CA PHE A 46 -5.47 6.02 2.82
C PHE A 46 -4.70 6.97 3.74
N PHE A 47 -3.37 6.97 3.69
CA PHE A 47 -2.55 7.93 4.42
C PHE A 47 -2.53 9.34 3.81
N GLY A 48 -3.25 9.56 2.71
CA GLY A 48 -3.36 10.88 2.08
C GLY A 48 -2.16 11.27 1.22
N TYR A 49 -1.25 10.33 0.93
CA TYR A 49 -0.12 10.59 0.05
C TYR A 49 -0.57 10.66 -1.41
N GLU A 50 -0.12 11.69 -2.12
CA GLU A 50 -0.50 11.96 -3.52
C GLU A 50 0.51 11.39 -4.53
N THR A 51 1.74 11.14 -4.08
CA THR A 51 2.77 10.50 -4.89
C THR A 51 2.59 8.98 -4.80
N PRO A 52 2.56 8.23 -5.92
CA PRO A 52 2.37 6.78 -5.88
C PRO A 52 3.60 6.07 -5.30
N LEU A 53 3.42 4.86 -4.74
CA LEU A 53 4.54 4.00 -4.35
C LEU A 53 5.24 3.37 -5.56
N PHE A 54 4.51 3.16 -6.65
CA PHE A 54 5.03 2.54 -7.85
C PHE A 54 4.97 3.50 -9.04
N GLY A 55 5.95 3.35 -9.92
CA GLY A 55 6.04 4.08 -11.17
C GLY A 55 5.14 3.48 -12.24
N GLU A 56 5.26 4.03 -13.44
CA GLU A 56 4.45 3.63 -14.58
C GLU A 56 5.27 2.75 -15.53
N GLN A 57 4.71 1.59 -15.88
CA GLN A 57 5.24 0.75 -16.94
C GLN A 57 4.60 1.16 -18.26
N TYR A 58 5.42 1.36 -19.29
CA TYR A 58 4.95 1.78 -20.62
C TYR A 58 5.77 1.10 -21.72
N THR A 59 5.23 1.08 -22.93
CA THR A 59 5.94 0.60 -24.13
C THR A 59 6.47 1.78 -24.93
N GLU A 60 7.62 1.56 -25.57
CA GLU A 60 8.27 2.58 -26.41
C GLU A 60 8.83 1.90 -27.65
N THR A 61 8.65 2.50 -28.83
CA THR A 61 9.31 2.04 -30.05
C THR A 61 10.70 2.67 -30.12
N VAL A 62 11.74 1.84 -30.16
CA VAL A 62 13.13 2.27 -30.23
C VAL A 62 13.75 1.78 -31.52
N LYS A 63 14.65 2.59 -32.08
CA LYS A 63 15.45 2.26 -33.25
C LYS A 63 16.91 2.16 -32.84
N ASP A 64 17.55 1.03 -33.12
CA ASP A 64 18.97 0.82 -32.89
C ASP A 64 19.64 0.11 -34.09
N SER A 65 20.85 -0.43 -33.90
CA SER A 65 21.61 -1.13 -34.93
C SER A 65 20.94 -2.42 -35.44
N LEU A 66 19.96 -2.97 -34.73
CA LEU A 66 19.24 -4.19 -35.08
C LEU A 66 17.88 -3.92 -35.77
N GLY A 67 17.42 -2.67 -35.78
CA GLY A 67 16.18 -2.24 -36.43
C GLY A 67 15.22 -1.52 -35.47
N GLU A 68 13.95 -1.44 -35.85
CA GLU A 68 12.88 -0.87 -35.02
C GLU A 68 12.15 -1.98 -34.26
N HIS A 69 12.02 -1.82 -32.95
CA HIS A 69 11.32 -2.76 -32.09
C HIS A 69 10.70 -2.08 -30.88
N THR A 70 9.67 -2.71 -30.33
CA THR A 70 8.98 -2.22 -29.12
C THR A 70 9.68 -2.76 -27.88
N VAL A 71 10.05 -1.86 -26.97
CA VAL A 71 10.63 -2.19 -25.67
C VAL A 71 9.68 -1.86 -24.54
N LEU A 72 9.87 -2.55 -23.41
CA LEU A 72 9.16 -2.30 -22.16
C LEU A 72 10.03 -1.40 -21.29
N ARG A 73 9.48 -0.26 -20.87
CA ARG A 73 10.15 0.75 -20.05
C ARG A 73 9.40 0.93 -18.73
N TYR A 74 10.11 1.49 -17.75
CA TYR A 74 9.55 1.85 -16.46
C TYR A 74 9.98 3.25 -16.08
N LYS A 75 9.01 4.12 -15.87
CA LYS A 75 9.21 5.47 -15.35
C LYS A 75 9.05 5.42 -13.83
N GLY A 76 10.18 5.47 -13.12
CA GLY A 76 10.20 5.46 -11.66
C GLY A 76 9.57 6.71 -11.05
N VAL A 77 9.24 6.61 -9.76
CA VAL A 77 8.76 7.73 -8.96
C VAL A 77 9.95 8.45 -8.35
N GLU A 78 10.10 9.74 -8.64
CA GLU A 78 11.18 10.55 -8.06
C GLU A 78 11.03 10.69 -6.55
N GLY A 79 12.16 10.63 -5.83
CA GLY A 79 12.18 10.83 -4.38
C GLY A 79 11.63 9.67 -3.54
N LEU A 80 11.13 8.61 -4.16
CA LEU A 80 10.69 7.41 -3.43
C LEU A 80 11.89 6.70 -2.81
N GLN A 81 11.82 6.43 -1.51
CA GLN A 81 12.88 5.75 -0.76
C GLN A 81 12.29 4.66 0.12
N TRP A 82 13.00 3.53 0.21
CA TRP A 82 12.67 2.47 1.15
C TRP A 82 13.18 2.86 2.54
N LYS A 83 12.37 3.65 3.26
CA LYS A 83 12.70 4.19 4.59
C LYS A 83 11.52 4.10 5.55
N PRO A 84 11.76 4.20 6.88
CA PRO A 84 10.69 4.26 7.86
C PRO A 84 9.70 5.41 7.59
N SER A 85 8.48 5.29 8.10
CA SER A 85 7.46 6.34 8.02
C SER A 85 8.02 7.71 8.44
N GLU A 86 7.54 8.78 7.82
CA GLU A 86 7.76 10.18 8.22
C GLU A 86 6.43 10.87 8.56
N LEU A 87 5.39 10.08 8.90
CA LEU A 87 4.05 10.58 9.20
C LEU A 87 4.09 11.67 10.27
N LYS A 88 3.59 12.87 9.93
CA LYS A 88 3.54 14.02 10.83
C LYS A 88 2.25 14.01 11.64
N PRO A 89 2.28 14.40 12.94
CA PRO A 89 1.07 14.66 13.70
C PRO A 89 0.16 15.67 12.99
N GLY A 90 -1.15 15.45 13.03
CA GLY A 90 -2.14 16.32 12.36
C GLY A 90 -2.27 16.11 10.84
N ALA A 91 -1.51 15.19 10.24
CA ALA A 91 -1.69 14.82 8.84
C ALA A 91 -3.13 14.32 8.58
N LYS A 92 -3.76 14.84 7.52
CA LYS A 92 -5.10 14.41 7.12
C LYS A 92 -5.03 13.02 6.49
N LEU A 93 -5.82 12.09 7.03
CA LEU A 93 -5.99 10.76 6.46
C LEU A 93 -7.25 10.74 5.57
N ASN A 94 -7.20 9.94 4.51
CA ASN A 94 -8.38 9.62 3.72
C ASN A 94 -9.20 8.53 4.41
N PRO A 95 -10.52 8.44 4.13
CA PRO A 95 -11.37 7.41 4.74
C PRO A 95 -10.83 6.00 4.49
N PRO A 96 -10.55 5.21 5.54
CA PRO A 96 -10.03 3.86 5.35
C PRO A 96 -11.14 2.91 4.93
N ALA A 97 -10.75 1.83 4.26
CA ALA A 97 -11.62 0.69 3.96
C ALA A 97 -10.87 -0.62 4.21
N PRO A 98 -11.58 -1.75 4.41
CA PRO A 98 -10.93 -3.06 4.53
C PRO A 98 -10.00 -3.33 3.34
N LEU A 99 -8.74 -3.66 3.65
CA LEU A 99 -7.71 -3.97 2.65
C LEU A 99 -7.86 -5.38 2.08
N PHE A 100 -8.36 -6.31 2.89
CA PHE A 100 -8.53 -7.72 2.51
C PHE A 100 -9.96 -8.16 2.76
N LYS A 101 -10.46 -9.04 1.88
CA LYS A 101 -11.67 -9.81 2.10
C LYS A 101 -11.26 -11.20 2.56
N LYS A 102 -11.95 -11.74 3.57
CA LYS A 102 -11.74 -13.12 4.00
C LYS A 102 -12.13 -14.04 2.84
N LEU A 103 -11.32 -15.06 2.59
CA LEU A 103 -11.68 -16.15 1.68
C LEU A 103 -12.61 -17.12 2.43
N GLU A 104 -13.79 -17.34 1.88
CA GLU A 104 -14.74 -18.33 2.38
C GLU A 104 -14.37 -19.71 1.83
N GLU A 105 -14.62 -20.77 2.61
CA GLU A 105 -14.26 -22.15 2.23
C GLU A 105 -14.89 -22.55 0.89
N LYS A 106 -16.14 -22.15 0.65
CA LYS A 106 -16.84 -22.37 -0.62
C LYS A 106 -16.08 -21.83 -1.83
N ILE A 107 -15.49 -20.64 -1.71
CA ILE A 107 -14.73 -20.02 -2.81
C ILE A 107 -13.48 -20.85 -3.12
N VAL A 108 -12.84 -21.41 -2.10
CA VAL A 108 -11.65 -22.25 -2.28
C VAL A 108 -12.00 -23.52 -3.04
N GLU A 109 -13.14 -24.14 -2.74
CA GLU A 109 -13.62 -25.33 -3.43
C GLU A 109 -13.96 -25.05 -4.90
N GLU A 110 -14.73 -23.99 -5.16
CA GLU A 110 -15.11 -23.56 -6.52
C GLU A 110 -13.88 -23.27 -7.40
N GLU A 111 -12.89 -22.55 -6.87
CA GLU A 111 -11.66 -22.22 -7.59
C GLU A 111 -10.80 -23.46 -7.87
N ARG A 112 -10.77 -24.44 -6.95
CA ARG A 112 -10.09 -25.73 -7.17
C ARG A 112 -10.75 -26.55 -8.27
N GLU A 113 -12.09 -26.58 -8.33
CA GLU A 113 -12.81 -27.26 -9.42
C GLU A 113 -12.52 -26.59 -10.78
N ARG A 114 -12.45 -25.26 -10.82
CA ARG A 114 -12.19 -24.50 -12.05
C ARG A 114 -10.79 -24.72 -12.62
N LEU A 115 -9.78 -24.90 -11.77
CA LEU A 115 -8.40 -25.12 -12.21
C LEU A 115 -8.14 -26.53 -12.76
N GLY A 116 -9.14 -27.44 -12.67
CA GLY A 116 -8.97 -28.84 -12.99
C GLY A 116 -8.10 -29.55 -11.95
N LYS A 117 -8.26 -30.88 -11.82
CA LYS A 117 -7.34 -31.69 -11.02
C LYS A 117 -5.94 -31.71 -11.61
#